data_AF-A0A7S1MSQ3-F1
#
_entry.id   AF-A0A7S1MSQ3-F1
#
_cell.length_a   1.000
_cell.length_b   1.000
_cell.length_c   1.000
_cell.angle_alpha   90.00
_cell.angle_beta   90.00
_cell.angle_gamma   90.00
#
_symmetry.space_group_name_H-M   'P 1'
#
loop_
_entity.id
_entity.type
_entity.pdbx_description
1 polymer ?
#
loop_
_entity_poly.entity_id
_entity_poly.type
_entity_poly.pdbx_seq_one_letter_code
_entity_poly.pdbx_strand_id
1 'polypeptide(L)'
;AAPARNEEEAAAAELHNIPPGLLNCGYYARFFVEERKLGSGSFGAVYLCRHVMDEIELGVFAVKKLALGDDTKRLRQVVREVKALERLRHVNVVDYKHSWLEISRHSEFCPYVPFLFILMEYCNAGSLEHVIWPKGFVRGAADNA
;
A
#
# COMPACT_ATOMS: atom_id res chain seq x y z
N ALA A 1 -9.47 19.51 8.93
CA ALA A 1 -8.15 18.87 8.71
C ALA A 1 -7.24 18.85 9.96
N ALA A 2 -7.57 19.53 11.07
CA ALA A 2 -6.71 19.58 12.27
C ALA A 2 -6.68 18.33 13.21
N PRO A 3 -7.76 17.53 13.39
CA PRO A 3 -7.77 16.51 14.45
C PRO A 3 -6.92 15.26 14.13
N ALA A 4 -6.97 14.77 12.88
CA ALA A 4 -6.26 13.56 12.46
C ALA A 4 -4.73 13.69 12.57
N ARG A 5 -4.19 14.87 12.27
CA ARG A 5 -2.75 15.11 12.35
C ARG A 5 -2.23 15.04 13.79
N ASN A 6 -3.01 15.52 14.76
CA ASN A 6 -2.65 15.44 16.17
C ASN A 6 -2.68 13.99 16.68
N GLU A 7 -3.62 13.17 16.20
CA GLU A 7 -3.71 11.74 16.55
C GLU A 7 -2.54 10.93 15.96
N GLU A 8 -2.14 11.23 14.72
CA GLU A 8 -0.97 10.61 14.07
C GLU A 8 0.34 10.93 14.80
N GLU A 9 0.53 12.20 15.18
CA GLU A 9 1.70 12.66 15.92
C GLU A 9 1.74 12.04 17.33
N ALA A 10 0.60 11.97 18.02
CA ALA A 10 0.50 11.28 19.32
C ALA A 10 0.83 9.79 19.20
N ALA A 11 0.27 9.09 18.21
CA ALA A 11 0.56 7.67 17.98
C ALA A 11 2.03 7.42 17.60
N ALA A 12 2.67 8.34 16.86
CA ALA A 12 4.10 8.27 16.57
C ALA A 12 4.97 8.43 17.84
N ALA A 13 4.56 9.29 18.78
CA ALA A 13 5.28 9.52 20.03
C ALA A 13 5.20 8.34 21.01
N GLU A 14 4.15 7.53 20.93
CA GLU A 14 3.93 6.33 21.75
C GLU A 14 4.71 5.09 21.26
N LEU A 15 5.43 5.17 20.13
CA LEU A 15 6.21 4.03 19.64
C LEU A 15 7.44 3.76 20.51
N HIS A 16 7.70 2.48 20.78
CA HIS A 16 8.86 2.04 21.55
C HIS A 16 9.88 1.30 20.70
N ASN A 17 9.45 0.54 19.70
CA ASN A 17 10.32 -0.32 18.92
C ASN A 17 10.73 0.31 17.58
N ILE A 18 9.79 0.95 16.88
CA ILE A 18 10.05 1.64 15.60
C ILE A 18 10.45 3.09 15.90
N PRO A 19 11.67 3.53 15.55
CA PRO A 19 12.10 4.89 15.79
C PRO A 19 11.22 5.91 15.05
N PRO A 20 10.71 6.97 15.70
CA PRO A 20 9.89 7.98 15.04
C PRO A 20 10.59 8.67 13.86
N GLY A 21 11.92 8.81 13.91
CA GLY A 21 12.72 9.38 12.82
C GLY A 21 12.74 8.53 11.53
N LEU A 22 12.22 7.31 11.55
CA LEU A 22 12.04 6.47 10.36
C LEU A 22 10.71 6.78 9.62
N LEU A 23 9.80 7.53 10.25
CA LEU A 23 8.47 7.83 9.72
C LEU A 23 8.51 9.09 8.85
N ASN A 24 7.85 9.01 7.69
CA ASN A 24 7.68 10.12 6.76
C ASN A 24 6.22 10.59 6.75
N CYS A 25 5.64 10.86 7.93
CA CYS A 25 4.21 11.10 8.08
C CYS A 25 3.69 12.25 7.20
N GLY A 26 2.51 12.00 6.61
CA GLY A 26 1.81 12.91 5.70
C GLY A 26 2.38 12.94 4.29
N TYR A 27 3.42 12.17 3.95
CA TYR A 27 3.97 12.14 2.59
C TYR A 27 2.94 11.61 1.60
N TYR A 28 2.23 10.52 1.94
CA TYR A 28 1.17 9.97 1.12
C TYR A 28 0.06 11.00 0.86
N ALA A 29 -0.41 11.68 1.90
CA ALA A 29 -1.47 12.70 1.76
C ALA A 29 -1.03 13.95 1.00
N ARG A 30 0.28 14.29 1.02
CA ARG A 30 0.82 15.45 0.31
C ARG A 30 1.04 15.20 -1.18
N PHE A 31 1.50 14.01 -1.54
CA PHE A 31 1.98 13.71 -2.89
C PHE A 31 1.09 12.75 -3.67
N PHE A 32 0.12 12.10 -3.03
CA PHE A 32 -0.74 11.13 -3.69
C PHE A 32 -2.22 11.47 -3.56
N VAL A 33 -2.92 11.40 -4.68
CA VAL A 33 -4.38 11.39 -4.73
C VAL A 33 -4.81 9.94 -4.87
N GLU A 34 -5.37 9.38 -3.80
CA GLU A 34 -5.96 8.04 -3.81
C GLU A 34 -7.29 8.05 -4.59
N GLU A 35 -7.39 7.25 -5.63
CA GLU A 35 -8.60 7.19 -6.46
C GLU A 35 -9.56 6.09 -6.00
N ARG A 36 -9.05 4.86 -5.91
CA ARG A 36 -9.86 3.69 -5.54
C ARG A 36 -9.01 2.55 -5.02
N LYS A 37 -9.63 1.69 -4.23
CA LYS A 37 -9.04 0.42 -3.81
C LYS A 37 -9.02 -0.57 -4.99
N LEU A 38 -7.85 -1.13 -5.27
CA LEU A 38 -7.65 -2.17 -6.30
C LEU A 38 -7.89 -3.57 -5.73
N GLY A 39 -7.54 -3.78 -4.46
CA GLY A 39 -7.74 -5.07 -3.78
C GLY A 39 -7.30 -5.04 -2.32
N SER A 40 -7.65 -6.09 -1.58
CA SER A 40 -7.14 -6.32 -0.22
C SER A 40 -6.99 -7.81 0.06
N GLY A 41 -6.05 -8.13 0.93
CA GLY A 41 -5.86 -9.48 1.48
C GLY A 41 -5.14 -9.43 2.82
N SER A 42 -4.62 -10.58 3.25
CA SER A 42 -3.85 -10.71 4.50
C SER A 42 -2.61 -9.81 4.56
N PHE A 43 -2.05 -9.45 3.41
CA PHE A 43 -0.87 -8.59 3.26
C PHE A 43 -1.20 -7.11 3.09
N GLY A 44 -2.41 -6.69 3.49
CA GLY A 44 -2.84 -5.29 3.41
C GLY A 44 -3.72 -4.99 2.20
N ALA A 45 -3.76 -3.72 1.81
CA ALA A 45 -4.62 -3.22 0.75
C ALA A 45 -3.83 -2.45 -0.31
N VAL A 46 -4.25 -2.57 -1.57
CA VAL A 46 -3.63 -1.89 -2.71
C VAL A 46 -4.59 -0.86 -3.26
N TYR A 47 -4.08 0.32 -3.56
CA TYR A 47 -4.85 1.47 -4.01
C TYR A 47 -4.27 2.01 -5.31
N LEU A 48 -5.15 2.42 -6.21
CA LEU A 48 -4.81 3.21 -7.39
C LEU A 48 -4.62 4.66 -6.97
N CYS A 49 -3.47 5.23 -7.27
CA CYS A 49 -3.13 6.59 -6.86
C CYS A 49 -2.50 7.37 -8.01
N ARG A 50 -2.82 8.66 -8.11
CA ARG A 50 -2.02 9.62 -8.89
C ARG A 50 -0.94 10.22 -8.02
N HIS A 51 0.30 10.18 -8.50
CA HIS A 51 1.41 10.91 -7.88
C HIS A 51 1.41 12.33 -8.44
N VAL A 52 1.30 13.34 -7.57
CA VAL A 52 1.18 14.74 -7.92
C VAL A 52 2.20 15.56 -7.13
N MET A 53 2.89 16.47 -7.80
CA MET A 53 3.81 17.41 -7.17
C MET A 53 3.58 18.79 -7.77
N ASP A 54 3.20 19.77 -6.95
CA ASP A 54 2.90 21.14 -7.40
C ASP A 54 1.89 21.17 -8.56
N GLU A 55 0.78 20.45 -8.40
CA GLU A 55 -0.28 20.25 -9.41
C GLU A 55 0.14 19.50 -10.69
N ILE A 56 1.42 19.13 -10.83
CA ILE A 56 1.93 18.34 -11.95
C ILE A 56 1.71 16.85 -11.66
N GLU A 57 0.95 16.17 -12.54
CA GLU A 57 0.79 14.72 -12.49
C GLU A 57 2.07 14.03 -12.96
N LEU A 58 2.73 13.30 -12.06
CA LEU A 58 3.93 12.51 -12.34
C LEU A 58 3.60 11.10 -12.83
N GLY A 59 2.35 10.66 -12.65
CA GLY A 59 1.83 9.41 -13.19
C GLY A 59 0.86 8.68 -12.27
N VAL A 60 0.35 7.56 -12.77
CA VAL A 60 -0.59 6.67 -12.08
C VAL A 60 0.13 5.44 -11.56
N PHE A 61 -0.07 5.11 -10.30
CA PHE A 61 0.66 4.06 -9.59
C PHE A 61 -0.25 3.19 -8.72
N ALA A 62 0.24 2.00 -8.37
CA ALA A 62 -0.34 1.16 -7.34
C ALA A 62 0.42 1.35 -6.03
N VAL A 63 -0.29 1.73 -4.97
CA VAL A 63 0.28 1.86 -3.62
C VAL A 63 -0.27 0.77 -2.72
N LYS A 64 0.61 -0.13 -2.27
CA LYS A 64 0.28 -1.15 -1.28
C LYS A 64 0.53 -0.61 0.12
N LYS A 65 -0.49 -0.65 0.97
CA LYS A 65 -0.47 -0.25 2.37
C LYS A 65 -0.54 -1.48 3.25
N LEU A 66 0.45 -1.66 4.12
CA LEU A 66 0.56 -2.79 5.05
C LEU A 66 0.70 -2.28 6.49
N ALA A 67 -0.24 -2.63 7.37
CA ALA A 67 -0.07 -2.40 8.80
C ALA A 67 1.05 -3.27 9.37
N LEU A 68 1.98 -2.64 10.07
CA LEU A 68 3.07 -3.28 10.78
C LEU A 68 2.82 -3.35 12.28
N GLY A 69 2.14 -2.35 12.86
CA GLY A 69 2.20 -2.12 14.29
C GLY A 69 3.59 -1.68 14.72
N ASP A 70 3.83 -1.59 16.03
CA ASP A 70 5.15 -1.27 16.59
C ASP A 70 6.06 -2.52 16.68
N ASP A 71 6.22 -3.24 15.55
CA ASP A 71 6.98 -4.50 15.48
C ASP A 71 8.15 -4.40 14.48
N THR A 72 9.36 -4.25 15.02
CA THR A 72 10.60 -4.20 14.21
C THR A 72 10.96 -5.52 13.55
N LYS A 73 10.54 -6.68 14.08
CA LYS A 73 10.79 -7.98 13.46
C LYS A 73 9.96 -8.12 12.20
N ARG A 74 8.66 -7.78 12.29
CA ARG A 74 7.76 -7.72 11.13
C ARG A 74 8.25 -6.73 10.10
N LEU A 75 8.66 -5.53 10.51
CA LEU A 75 9.27 -4.54 9.61
C LEU A 75 10.47 -5.13 8.86
N ARG A 76 11.42 -5.78 9.55
CA ARG A 76 12.59 -6.40 8.91
C ARG A 76 12.21 -7.49 7.91
N GLN A 77 11.22 -8.32 8.22
CA GLN A 77 10.74 -9.36 7.32
C GLN A 77 10.20 -8.73 6.03
N VAL A 78 9.32 -7.75 6.14
CA VAL A 78 8.71 -7.12 4.97
C VAL A 78 9.75 -6.34 4.17
N VAL A 79 10.70 -5.65 4.81
CA VAL A 79 11.79 -4.95 4.11
C VAL A 79 12.68 -5.93 3.33
N ARG A 80 12.87 -7.17 3.80
CA ARG A 80 13.57 -8.20 3.00
C ARG A 80 12.79 -8.58 1.75
N GLU A 81 11.47 -8.70 1.83
CA GLU A 81 10.61 -8.94 0.67
C GLU A 81 10.65 -7.78 -0.32
N VAL A 82 10.59 -6.53 0.17
CA VAL A 82 10.74 -5.32 -0.66
C VAL A 82 12.10 -5.29 -1.36
N LYS A 83 13.19 -5.63 -0.66
CA LYS A 83 14.53 -5.73 -1.28
C LYS A 83 14.62 -6.84 -2.32
N ALA A 84 13.90 -7.94 -2.14
CA ALA A 84 13.84 -8.99 -3.16
C ALA A 84 13.11 -8.49 -4.41
N LEU A 85 11.96 -7.81 -4.23
CA LEU A 85 11.20 -7.21 -5.32
C LEU A 85 12.00 -6.15 -6.09
N GLU A 86 12.71 -5.27 -5.38
CA GLU A 86 13.53 -4.21 -5.96
C GLU A 86 14.62 -4.71 -6.92
N ARG A 87 15.15 -5.92 -6.67
CA ARG A 87 16.17 -6.58 -7.52
C ARG A 87 15.58 -7.25 -8.75
N LEU A 88 14.27 -7.54 -8.77
CA LEU A 88 13.60 -8.24 -9.87
C LEU A 88 13.08 -7.24 -10.91
N ARG A 89 13.99 -6.70 -11.73
CA ARG A 89 13.65 -5.77 -12.81
C ARG A 89 13.52 -6.51 -14.14
N HIS A 90 12.29 -6.75 -14.58
CA HIS A 90 11.99 -7.45 -15.83
C HIS A 90 10.62 -7.01 -16.36
N VAL A 91 10.41 -7.01 -17.68
CA VAL A 91 9.17 -6.56 -18.34
C VAL A 91 7.89 -7.26 -17.86
N ASN A 92 8.02 -8.51 -17.40
CA ASN A 92 6.91 -9.32 -16.89
C ASN A 92 6.83 -9.35 -15.35
N VAL A 93 7.54 -8.46 -14.66
CA VAL A 93 7.50 -8.31 -13.20
C VAL A 93 7.12 -6.88 -12.90
N VAL A 94 6.17 -6.69 -11.97
CA VAL A 94 5.70 -5.36 -11.57
C VAL A 94 6.89 -4.55 -11.03
N ASP A 95 7.13 -3.39 -11.63
CA ASP A 95 8.31 -2.59 -11.28
C ASP A 95 8.11 -1.88 -9.93
N TYR A 96 9.08 -2.07 -9.03
CA TYR A 96 9.15 -1.39 -7.75
C TYR A 96 9.72 0.02 -7.91
N LYS A 97 9.10 1.01 -7.28
CA LYS A 97 9.55 2.42 -7.36
C LYS A 97 10.12 2.92 -6.05
N HIS A 98 9.38 2.77 -4.95
CA HIS A 98 9.76 3.33 -3.66
C HIS A 98 8.99 2.67 -2.50
N SER A 99 9.50 2.80 -1.27
CA SER A 99 8.79 2.39 -0.06
C SER A 99 9.19 3.26 1.13
N TRP A 100 8.23 3.54 2.01
CA TRP A 100 8.43 4.38 3.19
C TRP A 100 7.46 3.99 4.30
N LEU A 101 7.71 4.48 5.52
CA LEU A 101 6.83 4.28 6.67
C LEU A 101 6.05 5.54 6.99
N GLU A 102 4.79 5.39 7.39
CA GLU A 102 3.97 6.46 8.00
C GLU A 102 3.06 5.89 9.07
N ILE A 103 2.57 6.76 9.96
CA ILE A 103 1.42 6.43 10.79
C ILE A 103 0.15 6.52 9.96
N SER A 104 -0.69 5.49 10.01
CA SER A 104 -1.97 5.43 9.32
C SER A 104 -2.93 4.49 10.05
N ARG A 105 -4.21 4.50 9.65
CA ARG A 105 -5.23 3.57 10.13
C ARG A 105 -6.01 2.96 8.96
N HIS A 106 -6.58 1.77 9.17
CA HIS A 106 -7.40 1.09 8.16
C HIS A 106 -8.78 1.73 7.97
N SER A 107 -9.35 2.26 9.05
CA SER A 107 -10.64 2.94 9.10
C SER A 107 -10.65 3.90 10.29
N GLU A 108 -11.68 4.74 10.40
CA GLU A 108 -11.83 5.70 11.50
C GLU A 108 -11.95 5.06 12.88
N PHE A 109 -12.34 3.79 12.95
CA PHE A 109 -12.49 3.04 14.20
C PHE A 109 -11.24 2.26 14.60
N CYS A 110 -10.20 2.27 13.77
CA CYS A 110 -8.94 1.58 14.06
C CYS A 110 -7.92 2.56 14.66
N PRO A 111 -7.04 2.09 15.56
CA PRO A 111 -5.96 2.91 16.06
C PRO A 111 -4.99 3.27 14.93
N TYR A 112 -4.35 4.41 15.09
CA TYR A 112 -3.20 4.79 14.28
C TYR A 112 -2.00 3.91 14.64
N VAL A 113 -1.41 3.28 13.64
CA VAL A 113 -0.24 2.42 13.79
C VAL A 113 0.74 2.65 12.64
N PRO A 114 1.99 2.21 12.76
CA PRO A 114 2.92 2.22 11.64
C PRO A 114 2.43 1.36 10.48
N PHE A 115 2.47 1.95 9.28
CA PHE A 115 2.21 1.30 8.01
C PHE A 115 3.45 1.38 7.12
N LEU A 116 3.70 0.30 6.37
CA LEU A 116 4.59 0.34 5.22
C LEU A 116 3.79 0.62 3.96
N PHE A 117 4.23 1.62 3.23
CA PHE A 117 3.74 1.97 1.91
C PHE A 117 4.74 1.48 0.87
N ILE A 118 4.27 0.83 -0.18
CA ILE A 118 5.07 0.33 -1.30
C ILE A 118 4.46 0.88 -2.58
N LEU A 119 5.20 1.76 -3.25
CA LEU A 119 4.85 2.33 -4.55
C LEU A 119 5.37 1.42 -5.66
N MET A 120 4.44 1.04 -6.53
CA MET A 120 4.67 0.09 -7.62
C MET A 120 4.03 0.62 -8.90
N GLU A 121 4.52 0.13 -10.03
CA GLU A 121 3.84 0.29 -11.31
C GLU A 121 2.38 -0.18 -11.24
N TYR A 122 1.49 0.56 -11.91
CA TYR A 122 0.10 0.18 -12.03
C TYR A 122 -0.14 -0.68 -13.29
N CYS A 123 -0.62 -1.91 -13.08
CA CYS A 123 -1.08 -2.77 -14.17
C CYS A 123 -2.55 -2.48 -14.52
N ASN A 124 -2.78 -1.75 -15.61
CA ASN A 124 -4.11 -1.27 -16.02
C ASN A 124 -5.12 -2.39 -16.37
N ALA A 125 -4.65 -3.56 -16.82
CA ALA A 125 -5.50 -4.70 -17.17
C ALA A 125 -6.06 -5.46 -15.95
N GLY A 126 -5.65 -5.09 -14.73
CA GLY A 126 -6.06 -5.80 -13.51
C GLY A 126 -5.44 -7.20 -13.40
N SER A 127 -6.06 -8.08 -12.62
CA SER A 127 -5.60 -9.46 -12.45
C SER A 127 -5.97 -10.33 -13.66
N LEU A 128 -5.10 -11.28 -13.97
CA LEU A 128 -5.32 -12.25 -15.05
C LEU A 128 -6.62 -13.07 -14.86
N GLU A 129 -7.03 -13.32 -13.61
CA GLU A 129 -8.30 -13.98 -13.30
C GLU A 129 -9.49 -13.25 -13.94
N HIS A 130 -9.56 -11.92 -13.86
CA HIS A 130 -10.65 -11.16 -14.49
C HIS A 130 -10.59 -11.16 -16.02
N VAL A 131 -9.40 -11.40 -16.59
CA VAL A 131 -9.20 -11.44 -18.05
C VAL A 131 -9.63 -12.80 -18.61
N ILE A 132 -9.26 -13.88 -17.93
CA ILE A 132 -9.55 -15.25 -18.38
C ILE A 132 -10.99 -15.64 -18.03
N TRP A 133 -11.51 -15.11 -16.94
CA TRP A 133 -12.77 -15.56 -16.36
C TRP A 133 -13.86 -14.49 -16.50
N PRO A 134 -14.85 -14.68 -17.41
CA PRO A 134 -15.92 -13.73 -17.57
C PRO A 134 -16.74 -13.59 -16.27
N LYS A 135 -17.30 -12.39 -16.05
CA LYS A 135 -18.17 -12.11 -14.90
C LYS A 135 -19.29 -13.15 -14.84
N GLY A 136 -19.38 -13.87 -13.71
CA GLY A 136 -20.41 -14.88 -13.46
C GLY A 136 -19.94 -16.33 -13.56
N PHE A 137 -18.70 -16.59 -13.98
CA PHE A 137 -18.18 -17.95 -13.94
C PHE A 137 -17.93 -18.36 -12.46
N VAL A 138 -18.53 -19.48 -12.05
CA VAL A 138 -18.28 -20.14 -10.76
C VAL A 138 -17.29 -21.31 -10.94
N ARG A 139 -16.16 -21.25 -10.22
CA ARG A 139 -15.13 -22.31 -10.27
C ARG A 139 -15.72 -23.62 -9.74
N GLY A 140 -15.84 -24.62 -10.62
CA GLY A 140 -16.40 -25.95 -10.26
C GLY A 140 -17.90 -26.12 -10.52
N ALA A 141 -18.56 -25.19 -11.21
CA ALA A 141 -19.83 -25.52 -11.86
C ALA A 141 -19.52 -26.51 -12.99
N ALA A 142 -19.84 -27.79 -12.80
CA ALA A 142 -19.83 -28.73 -13.90
C ALA A 142 -20.90 -28.26 -14.90
N ASP A 143 -20.50 -28.06 -16.14
CA ASP A 143 -21.43 -27.96 -17.26
C ASP A 143 -22.09 -29.34 -17.39
N ASN A 144 -23.17 -29.55 -16.61
CA ASN A 144 -24.07 -30.67 -16.84
C ASN A 144 -24.90 -30.33 -18.08
N ALA A 145 -24.32 -30.61 -19.24
CA ALA A 145 -25.01 -30.76 -20.52
C ALA A 145 -25.02 -32.25 -20.90
#